data_AF-A0A5C6L310-F1
#
_entry.id   AF-A0A5C6L310-F1
#
_cell.length_a   1.000
_cell.length_b   1.000
_cell.length_c   1.000
_cell.angle_alpha   90.00
_cell.angle_beta   90.00
_cell.angle_gamma   90.00
#
_symmetry.space_group_name_H-M   'P 1'
#
loop_
_entity.id
_entity.type
_entity.pdbx_description
1 polymer ?
#
loop_
_entity_poly.entity_id
_entity_poly.type
_entity_poly.pdbx_seq_one_letter_code
_entity_poly.pdbx_strand_id
1 'polypeptide(L)'
;MITKTYKANTNISINVVLPSKKNLHIAFVPLSNGSSVFTTDNEDIQKSVENHYKFGKLFKLHSVHGQSETVETAGKASKNGSSEKLHSESTHNGEDTPANETGRQDEMPQEDAGDNNTTSRKVKVSDIASAKDYLADTFGISRTSMRSTKAIMEQAAANGIEFEGLE
;
A
#
# COMPACT_ATOMS: atom_id res chain seq x y z
N MET A 1 -1.04 25.03 -24.03
CA MET A 1 -1.21 24.09 -22.90
C MET A 1 -0.81 22.72 -23.39
N ILE A 2 0.00 22.00 -22.63
CA ILE A 2 0.48 20.67 -23.00
C ILE A 2 -0.30 19.66 -22.18
N THR A 3 -1.06 18.80 -22.85
CA THR A 3 -1.79 17.71 -22.22
C THR A 3 -0.93 16.45 -22.26
N LYS A 4 -0.57 15.90 -21.09
CA LYS A 4 0.16 14.64 -21.01
C LYS A 4 -0.78 13.51 -20.65
N THR A 5 -0.57 12.36 -21.31
CA THR A 5 -1.27 11.12 -21.03
C THR A 5 -0.29 10.10 -20.46
N TYR A 6 -0.60 9.59 -19.29
CA TYR A 6 0.15 8.55 -18.58
C TYR A 6 -0.61 7.23 -18.65
N LYS A 7 0.11 6.12 -18.84
CA LYS A 7 -0.47 4.79 -18.95
C LYS A 7 0.19 3.82 -17.97
N ALA A 8 -0.63 3.01 -17.32
CA ALA A 8 -0.23 1.89 -16.49
C ALA A 8 -0.73 0.58 -17.11
N ASN A 9 -0.02 -0.52 -16.85
CA ASN A 9 -0.40 -1.85 -17.36
C ASN A 9 -1.50 -2.53 -16.53
N THR A 10 -1.81 -1.98 -15.36
CA THR A 10 -2.85 -2.46 -14.43
C THR A 10 -3.74 -1.29 -14.01
N ASN A 11 -4.89 -1.59 -13.39
CA ASN A 11 -5.72 -0.57 -12.75
C ASN A 11 -5.03 -0.05 -11.49
N ILE A 12 -4.70 1.24 -11.44
CA ILE A 12 -3.95 1.84 -10.34
C ILE A 12 -4.52 3.20 -9.91
N SER A 13 -4.26 3.54 -8.66
CA SER A 13 -4.37 4.91 -8.14
C SER A 13 -3.10 5.26 -7.36
N ILE A 14 -2.74 6.53 -7.37
CA ILE A 14 -1.52 7.04 -6.72
C ILE A 14 -1.85 8.31 -5.94
N ASN A 15 -1.05 8.57 -4.90
CA ASN A 15 -1.08 9.86 -4.22
C ASN A 15 0.17 10.64 -4.62
N VAL A 16 0.00 11.83 -5.16
CA VAL A 16 1.10 12.71 -5.56
C VAL A 16 1.15 13.94 -4.68
N VAL A 17 2.36 14.46 -4.44
CA VAL A 17 2.55 15.70 -3.68
C VAL A 17 2.72 16.84 -4.67
N LEU A 18 1.79 17.79 -4.66
CA LEU A 18 1.84 19.01 -5.46
C LEU A 18 2.97 19.94 -4.96
N PRO A 19 3.51 20.83 -5.81
CA PRO A 19 4.48 21.84 -5.38
C PRO A 19 3.93 22.77 -4.28
N SER A 20 2.60 22.93 -4.21
CA SER A 20 1.93 23.63 -3.10
C SER A 20 1.92 22.87 -1.76
N LYS A 21 2.67 21.77 -1.62
CA LYS A 21 2.68 20.84 -0.48
C LYS A 21 1.35 20.13 -0.18
N LYS A 22 0.37 20.24 -1.08
CA LYS A 22 -0.91 19.53 -0.99
C LYS A 22 -0.77 18.12 -1.57
N ASN A 23 -1.42 17.15 -0.94
CA ASN A 23 -1.49 15.79 -1.46
C ASN A 23 -2.72 15.67 -2.37
N LEU A 24 -2.55 15.03 -3.53
CA LEU A 24 -3.61 14.79 -4.49
C LEU A 24 -3.70 13.29 -4.78
N HIS A 25 -4.88 12.71 -4.55
CA HIS A 25 -5.18 11.35 -4.97
C HIS A 25 -5.59 11.35 -6.44
N ILE A 26 -4.89 10.57 -7.26
CA ILE A 26 -5.13 10.41 -8.68
C ILE A 26 -5.51 8.96 -8.95
N ALA A 27 -6.74 8.75 -9.40
CA ALA A 27 -7.19 7.47 -9.93
C ALA A 27 -7.00 7.44 -11.45
N PHE A 28 -6.36 6.39 -11.97
CA PHE A 28 -6.28 6.18 -13.41
C PHE A 28 -7.59 5.57 -13.89
N VAL A 29 -8.05 5.97 -15.07
CA VAL A 29 -9.26 5.44 -15.69
C VAL A 29 -8.93 4.06 -16.27
N PRO A 30 -9.57 2.97 -15.81
CA PRO A 30 -9.34 1.64 -16.34
C PRO A 30 -9.86 1.51 -17.78
N LEU A 31 -9.15 0.73 -18.60
CA LEU A 31 -9.51 0.40 -19.98
C LEU A 31 -9.75 -1.11 -20.11
N SER A 32 -10.55 -1.52 -21.10
CA SER A 32 -10.90 -2.94 -21.35
C SER A 32 -9.71 -3.86 -21.56
N ASN A 33 -8.55 -3.31 -21.93
CA ASN A 33 -7.30 -4.05 -22.11
C ASN A 33 -6.56 -4.35 -20.79
N GLY A 34 -7.20 -4.15 -19.63
CA GLY A 34 -6.62 -4.32 -18.29
C GLY A 34 -5.63 -3.22 -17.86
N SER A 35 -5.28 -2.32 -18.78
CA SER A 35 -4.47 -1.12 -18.52
C SER A 35 -5.31 0.02 -17.93
N SER A 36 -4.67 1.05 -17.41
CA SER A 36 -5.35 2.29 -17.00
C SER A 36 -4.62 3.53 -17.51
N VAL A 37 -5.35 4.63 -17.70
CA VAL A 37 -4.84 5.88 -18.27
C VAL A 37 -5.22 7.10 -17.43
N PHE A 38 -4.32 8.06 -17.36
CA PHE A 38 -4.56 9.35 -16.72
C PHE A 38 -4.11 10.47 -17.65
N THR A 39 -4.98 11.44 -17.89
CA THR A 39 -4.71 12.58 -18.78
C THR A 39 -4.86 13.88 -18.00
N THR A 40 -3.90 14.78 -18.14
CA THR A 40 -3.92 16.08 -17.47
C THR A 40 -3.18 17.14 -18.27
N ASP A 41 -3.70 18.36 -18.30
CA ASP A 41 -3.06 19.56 -18.84
C ASP A 41 -2.36 20.42 -17.77
N ASN A 42 -2.56 20.09 -16.49
CA ASN A 42 -2.03 20.87 -15.38
C ASN A 42 -0.54 20.54 -15.14
N GLU A 43 0.33 21.53 -15.33
CA GLU A 43 1.79 21.38 -15.20
C GLU A 43 2.24 20.93 -13.80
N ASP A 44 1.57 21.38 -12.74
CA ASP A 44 1.91 21.00 -11.37
C ASP A 44 1.64 19.51 -11.14
N ILE A 45 0.51 19.02 -11.65
CA ILE A 45 0.16 17.60 -11.58
C ILE A 45 1.16 16.79 -12.40
N GLN A 46 1.50 17.23 -13.61
CA GLN A 46 2.47 16.54 -14.47
C GLN A 46 3.83 16.37 -13.79
N LYS A 47 4.38 17.45 -13.22
CA LYS A 47 5.66 17.41 -12.47
C LYS A 47 5.59 16.46 -11.27
N SER A 48 4.50 16.50 -10.51
CA SER A 48 4.31 15.64 -9.34
C SER A 48 4.14 14.16 -9.71
N VAL A 49 3.48 13.86 -10.83
CA VAL A 49 3.30 12.50 -11.35
C VAL A 49 4.63 11.94 -11.86
N GLU A 50 5.43 12.75 -12.56
CA GLU A 50 6.74 12.36 -13.10
C GLU A 50 7.80 12.17 -12.00
N ASN A 51 7.75 12.95 -10.92
CA ASN A 51 8.65 12.79 -9.77
C ASN A 51 8.24 11.66 -8.80
N HIS A 52 7.11 10.99 -9.05
CA HIS A 52 6.61 9.96 -8.14
C HIS A 52 7.46 8.68 -8.24
N TYR A 53 7.78 8.03 -7.11
CA TYR A 53 8.63 6.82 -7.05
C TYR A 53 8.12 5.60 -7.86
N LYS A 54 6.86 5.64 -8.31
CA LYS A 54 6.23 4.61 -9.16
C LYS A 54 6.30 4.92 -10.67
N PHE A 55 6.69 6.15 -11.04
CA PHE A 55 6.88 6.54 -12.43
C PHE A 55 8.04 5.74 -13.04
N GLY A 56 7.87 5.29 -14.28
CA GLY A 56 8.82 4.40 -14.98
C GLY A 56 8.69 2.91 -14.60
N LYS A 57 8.22 2.59 -13.39
CA LYS A 57 8.01 1.20 -12.93
C LYS A 57 6.58 0.71 -13.15
N LEU A 58 5.58 1.42 -12.62
CA LEU A 58 4.16 0.99 -12.69
C LEU A 58 3.38 1.71 -13.77
N PHE A 59 3.72 2.97 -14.02
CA PHE A 59 3.13 3.77 -15.08
C PHE A 59 4.19 4.62 -15.74
N LYS A 60 3.95 4.99 -17.00
CA LYS A 60 4.88 5.81 -17.80
C LYS A 60 4.13 6.81 -18.65
N LEU A 61 4.85 7.83 -19.10
CA LEU A 61 4.32 8.76 -20.11
C LEU A 61 4.03 7.98 -21.39
N HIS A 62 2.83 8.16 -21.93
CA HIS A 62 2.35 7.49 -23.14
C HIS A 62 2.29 8.44 -24.33
N SER A 63 1.76 9.64 -24.12
CA SER A 63 1.69 10.65 -25.17
C SER A 63 1.73 12.05 -24.57
N VAL A 64 2.19 13.00 -25.37
CA VAL A 64 2.20 14.44 -25.09
C VAL A 64 1.42 15.10 -26.22
N HIS A 65 0.25 15.63 -25.91
CA HIS A 65 -0.61 16.37 -26.84
C HIS A 65 -0.49 17.86 -26.52
N GLY A 66 0.36 18.55 -27.27
CA GLY A 66 0.54 19.98 -27.23
C GLY A 66 1.13 20.43 -28.56
N GLN A 67 0.65 21.56 -29.07
CA GLN A 67 1.11 22.12 -30.34
C GLN A 67 2.58 22.58 -30.19
N SER A 68 3.53 21.69 -30.47
CA SER A 68 4.89 22.03 -30.90
C SER A 68 5.56 20.74 -31.41
N GLU A 69 5.77 20.70 -32.72
CA GLU A 69 6.69 19.79 -33.38
C GLU A 69 8.07 19.85 -32.69
N THR A 70 8.48 18.73 -32.09
CA THR A 70 9.82 18.15 -32.24
C THR A 70 9.73 16.71 -31.73
N VAL A 71 9.81 15.81 -32.70
CA VAL A 71 10.03 14.37 -32.59
C VAL A 71 11.28 14.14 -31.76
N GLU A 72 11.25 13.24 -30.76
CA GLU A 72 12.32 12.28 -30.48
C GLU A 72 11.76 10.93 -30.01
N THR A 73 11.58 10.06 -31.02
CA THR A 73 12.13 8.70 -31.11
C THR A 73 11.63 7.61 -30.17
N ALA A 74 10.76 6.77 -30.75
CA ALA A 74 10.61 5.37 -30.41
C ALA A 74 11.88 4.56 -30.72
N GLY A 75 12.25 3.66 -29.82
CA GLY A 75 13.21 2.56 -30.05
C GLY A 75 13.81 2.10 -28.73
N LYS A 76 13.98 0.82 -28.40
CA LYS A 76 13.81 -0.43 -29.13
C LYS A 76 13.83 -1.54 -28.07
N ALA A 77 13.10 -2.63 -28.32
CA ALA A 77 13.25 -3.88 -27.59
C ALA A 77 14.68 -4.42 -27.68
N SER A 78 15.18 -5.04 -26.61
CA SER A 78 16.17 -6.12 -26.72
C SER A 78 16.00 -7.14 -25.59
N LYS A 79 15.89 -8.40 -26.02
CA LYS A 79 15.82 -9.64 -25.23
C LYS A 79 17.24 -10.18 -24.97
N ASN A 80 17.28 -11.21 -24.10
CA ASN A 80 18.33 -12.21 -23.83
C ASN A 80 19.26 -11.84 -22.66
N GLY A 81 19.57 -12.72 -21.70
CA GLY A 81 19.23 -14.14 -21.44
C GLY A 81 19.69 -14.45 -20.00
N SER A 82 18.91 -15.21 -19.21
CA SER A 82 19.15 -16.63 -18.88
C SER A 82 20.44 -16.84 -18.06
N SER A 83 20.39 -17.31 -16.80
CA SER A 83 20.05 -18.69 -16.42
C SER A 83 19.61 -18.76 -14.94
N GLU A 84 18.46 -19.37 -14.65
CA GLU A 84 18.29 -20.69 -13.99
C GLU A 84 17.98 -20.56 -12.48
N LYS A 85 16.73 -20.82 -12.06
CA LYS A 85 16.11 -22.12 -11.68
C LYS A 85 16.29 -22.32 -10.14
N LEU A 86 15.32 -22.66 -9.30
CA LEU A 86 14.13 -23.51 -9.34
C LEU A 86 13.18 -23.05 -8.20
N HIS A 87 11.87 -22.89 -8.43
CA HIS A 87 10.78 -23.88 -8.19
C HIS A 87 10.55 -24.19 -6.70
N SER A 88 9.33 -24.28 -6.16
CA SER A 88 7.99 -24.55 -6.72
C SER A 88 6.93 -23.95 -5.77
N GLU A 89 5.86 -23.30 -6.27
CA GLU A 89 4.55 -23.89 -6.67
C GLU A 89 3.78 -24.48 -5.48
N SER A 90 2.47 -24.34 -5.28
CA SER A 90 1.33 -24.17 -6.19
C SER A 90 0.09 -23.81 -5.33
N THR A 91 -0.78 -22.85 -5.71
CA THR A 91 -2.06 -23.03 -6.47
C THR A 91 -3.19 -23.59 -5.58
N HIS A 92 -4.40 -23.01 -5.45
CA HIS A 92 -5.52 -22.95 -6.42
C HIS A 92 -6.72 -22.21 -5.75
N ASN A 93 -7.26 -21.12 -6.31
CA ASN A 93 -8.52 -20.96 -7.09
C ASN A 93 -9.86 -21.33 -6.44
N GLY A 94 -10.88 -20.51 -6.75
CA GLY A 94 -12.32 -20.71 -6.52
C GLY A 94 -12.97 -19.40 -6.05
N GLU A 95 -13.38 -18.49 -6.94
CA GLU A 95 -14.66 -18.48 -7.70
C GLU A 95 -15.89 -18.21 -6.80
N ASP A 96 -16.75 -17.33 -7.32
CA ASP A 96 -18.14 -17.05 -6.96
C ASP A 96 -18.45 -16.22 -5.72
N THR A 97 -18.81 -14.96 -6.00
CA THR A 97 -19.83 -14.24 -5.23
C THR A 97 -21.19 -14.93 -5.47
N PRO A 98 -22.01 -15.07 -4.43
CA PRO A 98 -23.30 -14.41 -4.53
C PRO A 98 -23.68 -13.65 -3.25
N ALA A 99 -24.42 -12.57 -3.46
CA ALA A 99 -25.11 -11.82 -2.42
C ALA A 99 -26.15 -12.69 -1.70
N ASN A 100 -26.27 -12.55 -0.37
CA ASN A 100 -27.58 -12.58 0.28
C ASN A 100 -27.53 -11.93 1.68
N GLU A 101 -28.54 -11.13 1.95
CA GLU A 101 -28.85 -10.48 3.21
C GLU A 101 -29.07 -11.51 4.34
N THR A 102 -28.88 -11.09 5.60
CA THR A 102 -29.84 -11.24 6.72
C THR A 102 -29.15 -11.38 8.08
N GLY A 103 -29.56 -10.53 9.03
CA GLY A 103 -29.67 -10.85 10.46
C GLY A 103 -28.38 -10.61 11.27
N ARG A 104 -28.36 -9.68 12.23
CA ARG A 104 -28.83 -9.86 13.63
C ARG A 104 -28.08 -11.00 14.33
N GLN A 105 -27.53 -10.88 15.54
CA GLN A 105 -27.67 -9.92 16.62
C GLN A 105 -26.51 -10.17 17.60
N ASP A 106 -26.28 -9.17 18.44
CA ASP A 106 -25.74 -9.22 19.81
C ASP A 106 -25.39 -10.59 20.38
N GLU A 107 -24.20 -10.69 20.98
CA GLU A 107 -24.07 -10.99 22.41
C GLU A 107 -22.62 -10.77 22.88
N MET A 108 -22.42 -9.66 23.59
CA MET A 108 -21.36 -9.55 24.57
C MET A 108 -21.61 -10.58 25.67
N PRO A 109 -20.55 -11.15 26.26
CA PRO A 109 -20.49 -11.16 27.72
C PRO A 109 -19.35 -10.28 28.21
N GLN A 110 -19.76 -9.31 29.02
CA GLN A 110 -18.93 -8.48 29.88
C GLN A 110 -19.18 -8.96 31.30
N GLU A 111 -18.15 -9.40 32.01
CA GLU A 111 -18.07 -9.45 33.48
C GLU A 111 -16.70 -10.05 33.86
N ASP A 112 -16.00 -9.64 34.90
CA ASP A 112 -16.12 -8.58 35.89
C ASP A 112 -14.81 -8.63 36.71
N ALA A 113 -14.56 -7.56 37.47
CA ALA A 113 -13.70 -7.52 38.66
C ALA A 113 -12.18 -7.75 38.51
N GLY A 114 -11.43 -6.74 38.98
CA GLY A 114 -9.99 -6.78 39.05
C GLY A 114 -9.45 -7.70 40.13
N ASP A 115 -8.21 -8.13 39.93
CA ASP A 115 -7.21 -8.14 40.98
C ASP A 115 -5.81 -8.07 40.33
N ASN A 116 -4.91 -7.50 41.07
CA ASN A 116 -3.62 -6.95 40.72
C ASN A 116 -2.51 -8.02 40.80
N ASN A 117 -2.37 -8.88 39.79
CA ASN A 117 -1.13 -9.67 39.66
C ASN A 117 -0.80 -10.06 38.20
N THR A 118 -0.05 -9.16 37.56
CA THR A 118 1.04 -9.38 36.61
C THR A 118 1.26 -10.81 36.09
N THR A 119 0.38 -11.30 35.22
CA THR A 119 0.70 -12.38 34.27
C THR A 119 0.88 -11.81 32.85
N SER A 120 1.52 -10.64 32.77
CA SER A 120 1.94 -10.07 31.48
C SER A 120 2.99 -10.97 30.86
N ARG A 121 2.75 -11.44 29.63
CA ARG A 121 3.74 -12.21 28.88
C ARG A 121 4.87 -11.26 28.50
N LYS A 122 6.02 -11.42 29.14
CA LYS A 122 7.22 -10.64 28.88
C LYS A 122 7.86 -11.09 27.56
N VAL A 123 7.90 -10.19 26.60
CA VAL A 123 8.49 -10.43 25.29
C VAL A 123 9.72 -9.56 25.18
N LYS A 124 10.89 -10.18 25.05
CA LYS A 124 12.15 -9.47 24.82
C LYS A 124 12.19 -9.03 23.36
N VAL A 125 12.26 -7.72 23.15
CA VAL A 125 12.37 -7.12 21.82
C VAL A 125 13.59 -6.24 21.76
N SER A 126 14.34 -6.34 20.67
CA SER A 126 15.55 -5.55 20.46
C SER A 126 15.28 -4.11 20.02
N ASP A 127 14.13 -3.87 19.37
CA ASP A 127 13.81 -2.58 18.76
C ASP A 127 12.30 -2.35 18.68
N ILE A 128 11.91 -1.08 18.53
CA ILE A 128 10.51 -0.64 18.30
C ILE A 128 9.90 -1.35 17.08
N ALA A 129 10.69 -1.58 16.03
CA ALA A 129 10.26 -2.29 14.84
C ALA A 129 9.87 -3.76 15.16
N SER A 130 10.70 -4.45 15.95
CA SER A 130 10.46 -5.83 16.37
C SER A 130 9.21 -5.95 17.25
N ALA A 131 8.98 -4.99 18.15
CA ALA A 131 7.77 -4.92 18.96
C ALA A 131 6.50 -4.78 18.12
N LYS A 132 6.54 -3.93 17.09
CA LYS A 132 5.42 -3.74 16.15
C LYS A 132 5.15 -4.98 15.32
N ASP A 133 6.21 -5.63 14.84
CA ASP A 133 6.09 -6.83 14.03
C ASP A 133 5.51 -7.98 14.87
N TYR A 134 5.90 -8.10 16.15
CA TYR A 134 5.32 -9.07 17.07
C TYR A 134 3.82 -8.86 17.32
N LEU A 135 3.39 -7.61 17.57
CA LEU A 135 1.97 -7.29 17.75
C LEU A 135 1.15 -7.49 16.48
N ALA A 136 1.74 -7.21 15.31
CA ALA A 136 1.08 -7.42 14.03
C ALA A 136 0.89 -8.90 13.70
N ASP A 137 1.89 -9.74 13.98
CA ASP A 137 1.83 -11.18 13.69
C ASP A 137 0.96 -11.93 14.71
N THR A 138 1.03 -11.55 15.99
CA THR A 138 0.32 -12.27 17.07
C THR A 138 -1.14 -11.82 17.23
N PHE A 139 -1.42 -10.52 17.12
CA PHE A 139 -2.75 -9.94 17.39
C PHE A 139 -3.41 -9.32 16.15
N GLY A 140 -2.75 -9.36 14.99
CA GLY A 140 -3.26 -8.73 13.77
C GLY A 140 -3.30 -7.20 13.82
N ILE A 141 -2.62 -6.57 14.79
CA ILE A 141 -2.64 -5.10 14.94
C ILE A 141 -1.79 -4.46 13.84
N SER A 142 -2.41 -3.64 13.01
CA SER A 142 -1.73 -3.04 11.87
C SER A 142 -0.51 -2.20 12.29
N ARG A 143 0.64 -2.49 11.68
CA ARG A 143 1.92 -1.77 11.90
C ARG A 143 1.81 -0.26 11.68
N THR A 144 0.85 0.18 10.88
CA THR A 144 0.62 1.60 10.59
C THR A 144 -0.16 2.32 11.68
N SER A 145 -0.88 1.59 12.55
CA SER A 145 -1.59 2.13 13.72
C SER A 145 -0.63 2.47 14.86
N MET A 146 0.43 1.67 15.01
CA MET A 146 1.47 1.83 16.01
C MET A 146 2.60 2.75 15.52
N ARG A 147 2.36 4.07 15.53
CA ARG A 147 3.33 5.09 15.07
C ARG A 147 4.23 5.63 16.18
N SER A 148 3.81 5.48 17.43
CA SER A 148 4.51 6.01 18.61
C SER A 148 4.85 4.89 19.58
N THR A 149 5.97 5.01 20.29
CA THR A 149 6.40 4.08 21.35
C THR A 149 5.31 3.87 22.39
N LYS A 150 4.68 4.96 22.84
CA LYS A 150 3.53 4.92 23.75
C LYS A 150 2.38 4.06 23.22
N ALA A 151 2.03 4.19 21.94
CA ALA A 151 0.96 3.41 21.34
C ALA A 151 1.30 1.91 21.24
N ILE A 152 2.59 1.57 21.09
CA ILE A 152 3.05 0.18 21.05
C ILE A 152 2.97 -0.46 22.44
N MET A 153 3.42 0.25 23.47
CA MET A 153 3.34 -0.22 24.86
C MET A 153 1.89 -0.33 25.34
N GLU A 154 1.03 0.61 24.95
CA GLU A 154 -0.40 0.58 25.29
C GLU A 154 -1.11 -0.59 24.62
N GLN A 155 -0.83 -0.85 23.34
CA GLN A 155 -1.36 -2.02 22.65
C GLN A 155 -0.80 -3.32 23.21
N ALA A 156 0.48 -3.36 23.58
CA ALA A 156 1.06 -4.51 24.25
C ALA A 156 0.37 -4.78 25.59
N ALA A 157 0.26 -3.77 26.44
CA ALA A 157 -0.38 -3.88 27.76
C ALA A 157 -1.87 -4.23 27.67
N ALA A 158 -2.60 -3.65 26.71
CA ALA A 158 -4.00 -3.98 26.44
C ALA A 158 -4.19 -5.44 26.04
N ASN A 159 -3.17 -6.04 25.42
CA ASN A 159 -3.15 -7.45 25.03
C ASN A 159 -2.35 -8.34 26.00
N GLY A 160 -2.00 -7.82 27.19
CA GLY A 160 -1.31 -8.58 28.25
C GLY A 160 0.16 -8.89 27.95
N ILE A 161 0.84 -8.04 27.18
CA ILE A 161 2.25 -8.16 26.82
C ILE A 161 3.05 -6.99 27.36
N GLU A 162 4.22 -7.29 27.88
CA GLU A 162 5.21 -6.31 28.30
C GLU A 162 6.47 -6.49 27.47
N PHE A 163 6.89 -5.42 26.79
CA PHE A 163 8.11 -5.43 26.00
C PHE A 163 9.30 -4.97 26.85
N GLU A 164 10.27 -5.85 27.03
CA GLU A 164 11.56 -5.51 27.68
C GLU A 164 12.60 -5.22 26.59
N GLY A 165 13.28 -4.06 26.67
CA GLY A 165 14.37 -3.66 25.75
C GLY A 165 14.10 -2.42 24.87
N LEU A 166 12.99 -1.71 25.08
CA LEU A 166 12.66 -0.45 24.39
C LEU A 166 13.14 0.76 25.22
N GLU A 167 14.45 1.03 25.25
CA GLU A 167 15.03 2.30 25.73
C GLU A 167 15.66 3.10 24.58
#